data_AF-A0A518WF36-F1
#
_entry.id   AF-A0A518WF36-F1
#
_cell.length_a   1.000
_cell.length_b   1.000
_cell.length_c   1.000
_cell.angle_alpha   90.00
_cell.angle_beta   90.00
_cell.angle_gamma   90.00
#
_symmetry.space_group_name_H-M   'P 1'
#
loop_
_entity.id
_entity.type
_entity.pdbx_description
1 polymer ?
#
loop_
_entity_poly.entity_id
_entity_poly.type
_entity_poly.pdbx_seq_one_letter_code
_entity_poly.pdbx_strand_id
1 'polypeptide(L)'
;MSRPPDLVAAEYVLGRMVVERMPWYAADWLADGHDGPALREVAGLDGTDTRLIGELLPAALDEMGVRVPSAAEAADTWLATLAQRLVDGAIDERTVSERVSAFVCERGDLDEIRHSPFTDLHVLADEWDQDGERGNRELANSVRLLCRDHLSRVPASPGGDLTSLAHGSAAQRTAGLRRLLNAWDFIGVHDLRANVDEYDCLIAPLLSRLSAGAGAGDLSGYLAAEIRGHFGMTVGDVETRAFARRLLAWWGAG
;
A
#
# COMPACT_ATOMS: atom_id res chain seq x y z
N MET A 1 -8.59 10.28 1.50
CA MET A 1 -7.14 10.07 1.34
C MET A 1 -6.83 10.45 -0.08
N SER A 2 -6.01 11.48 -0.26
CA SER A 2 -5.54 11.97 -1.56
C SER A 2 -4.80 10.85 -2.31
N ARG A 3 -5.04 10.73 -3.62
CA ARG A 3 -4.43 9.67 -4.44
C ARG A 3 -3.01 10.12 -4.83
N PRO A 4 -1.96 9.28 -4.70
CA PRO A 4 -0.60 9.71 -5.03
C PRO A 4 -0.44 10.13 -6.50
N PRO A 5 0.21 11.27 -6.80
CA PRO A 5 0.42 11.73 -8.18
C PRO A 5 1.17 10.72 -9.06
N ASP A 6 2.17 10.02 -8.54
CA ASP A 6 2.91 8.97 -9.26
C ASP A 6 2.00 7.82 -9.73
N LEU A 7 1.04 7.43 -8.88
CA LEU A 7 0.06 6.40 -9.23
C LEU A 7 -0.91 6.90 -10.30
N VAL A 8 -1.33 8.16 -10.22
CA VAL A 8 -2.18 8.78 -11.25
C VAL A 8 -1.44 8.85 -12.59
N ALA A 9 -0.16 9.25 -12.59
CA ALA A 9 0.68 9.26 -13.78
C ALA A 9 0.85 7.85 -14.39
N ALA A 10 1.09 6.83 -13.55
CA ALA A 10 1.18 5.45 -14.01
C ALA A 10 -0.15 4.95 -14.62
N GLU A 11 -1.28 5.20 -13.97
CA GLU A 11 -2.60 4.79 -14.48
C GLU A 11 -2.99 5.54 -15.75
N TYR A 12 -2.58 6.80 -15.89
CA TYR A 12 -2.76 7.58 -17.12
C TYR A 12 -2.01 6.95 -18.30
N VAL A 13 -0.71 6.66 -18.14
CA VAL A 13 0.13 6.02 -19.16
C VAL A 13 -0.39 4.62 -19.54
N LEU A 14 -0.91 3.87 -18.56
CA LEU A 14 -1.48 2.55 -18.78
C LEU A 14 -2.92 2.59 -19.35
N GLY A 15 -3.53 3.78 -19.50
CA GLY A 15 -4.91 3.94 -19.96
C GLY A 15 -5.96 3.38 -18.99
N ARG A 16 -5.62 3.29 -17.69
CA ARG A 16 -6.48 2.72 -16.63
C ARG A 16 -7.07 3.78 -15.70
N MET A 17 -6.68 5.04 -15.87
CA MET A 17 -7.16 6.13 -15.04
C MET A 17 -8.64 6.42 -15.35
N VAL A 18 -9.45 6.57 -14.29
CA VAL A 18 -10.81 7.11 -14.39
C VAL A 18 -10.70 8.63 -14.54
N VAL A 19 -10.64 9.10 -15.78
CA VAL A 19 -10.36 10.50 -16.15
C VAL A 19 -11.34 11.47 -15.48
N GLU A 20 -12.59 11.07 -15.32
CA GLU A 20 -13.67 11.85 -14.70
C GLU A 20 -13.40 12.16 -13.23
N ARG A 21 -12.56 11.38 -12.55
CA ARG A 21 -12.18 11.61 -11.14
C ARG A 21 -11.00 12.56 -10.98
N MET A 22 -10.31 12.90 -12.06
CA MET A 22 -9.11 13.72 -12.01
C MET A 22 -9.31 15.09 -11.35
N PRO A 23 -10.42 15.82 -11.57
CA PRO A 23 -10.66 17.09 -10.87
C PRO A 23 -10.69 16.95 -9.35
N TRP A 24 -11.21 15.82 -8.85
CA TRP A 24 -11.25 15.54 -7.42
C TRP A 24 -9.85 15.26 -6.85
N TYR A 25 -8.99 14.54 -7.58
CA TYR A 25 -7.59 14.35 -7.18
C TYR A 25 -6.81 15.66 -7.19
N ALA A 26 -7.01 16.49 -8.22
CA ALA A 26 -6.38 17.81 -8.30
C ALA A 26 -6.81 18.73 -7.15
N ALA A 27 -8.09 18.72 -6.77
CA ALA A 27 -8.58 19.46 -5.61
C ALA A 27 -7.96 18.99 -4.30
N ASP A 28 -7.80 17.68 -4.10
CA ASP A 28 -7.10 17.12 -2.94
C ASP A 28 -5.64 17.57 -2.91
N TRP A 29 -4.92 17.56 -4.04
CA TRP A 29 -3.53 18.02 -4.12
C TRP A 29 -3.38 19.51 -3.81
N LEU A 30 -4.31 20.35 -4.27
CA LEU A 30 -4.35 21.77 -3.88
C LEU A 30 -4.57 21.93 -2.37
N ALA A 31 -5.45 21.13 -1.78
CA ALA A 31 -5.70 21.14 -0.33
C ALA A 31 -4.49 20.66 0.48
N ASP A 32 -3.69 19.74 -0.09
CA ASP A 32 -2.43 19.26 0.49
C ASP A 32 -1.28 20.28 0.37
N GLY A 33 -1.51 21.44 -0.27
CA GLY A 33 -0.58 22.56 -0.34
C GLY A 33 0.21 22.67 -1.64
N HIS A 34 -0.09 21.83 -2.63
CA HIS A 34 0.43 22.00 -3.98
C HIS A 34 -0.27 23.15 -4.69
N ASP A 35 0.38 23.76 -5.67
CA ASP A 35 -0.21 24.89 -6.39
C ASP A 35 0.41 25.07 -7.78
N GLY A 36 -0.45 25.25 -8.78
CA GLY A 36 -0.05 25.47 -10.15
C GLY A 36 -1.24 25.81 -11.05
N PRO A 37 -1.02 26.55 -12.15
CA PRO A 37 -2.10 26.98 -13.04
C PRO A 37 -2.85 25.80 -13.67
N ALA A 38 -2.16 24.78 -14.18
CA ALA A 38 -2.81 23.61 -14.77
C ALA A 38 -3.57 22.81 -13.71
N LEU A 39 -2.99 22.66 -12.51
CA LEU A 39 -3.63 21.97 -11.39
C LEU A 39 -4.94 22.64 -10.94
N ARG A 40 -4.95 23.98 -10.84
CA ARG A 40 -6.17 24.75 -10.53
C ARG A 40 -7.23 24.62 -11.61
N GLU A 41 -6.81 24.64 -12.88
CA GLU A 41 -7.72 24.49 -14.01
C GLU A 41 -8.39 23.13 -13.98
N VAL A 42 -7.62 22.05 -13.81
CA VAL A 42 -8.15 20.68 -13.67
C VAL A 42 -9.10 20.55 -12.48
N ALA A 43 -8.74 21.10 -11.31
CA ALA A 43 -9.58 21.06 -10.11
C ALA A 43 -10.91 21.84 -10.28
N GLY A 44 -10.95 22.82 -11.19
CA GLY A 44 -12.15 23.58 -11.51
C GLY A 44 -13.11 22.88 -12.47
N LEU A 45 -12.72 21.75 -13.09
CA LEU A 45 -13.55 20.99 -14.02
C LEU A 45 -14.55 20.09 -13.27
N ASP A 46 -15.66 19.76 -13.92
CA ASP A 46 -16.72 18.89 -13.37
C ASP A 46 -16.54 17.40 -13.71
N GLY A 47 -15.46 17.06 -14.42
CA GLY A 47 -15.14 15.69 -14.82
C GLY A 47 -15.77 15.26 -16.16
N THR A 48 -16.59 16.09 -16.80
CA THR A 48 -17.34 15.70 -18.01
C THR A 48 -16.54 15.85 -19.30
N ASP A 49 -15.65 16.86 -19.39
CA ASP A 49 -14.76 17.04 -20.54
C ASP A 49 -13.47 16.23 -20.38
N THR A 50 -13.57 14.93 -20.62
CA THR A 50 -12.43 13.98 -20.49
C THR A 50 -11.28 14.30 -21.44
N ARG A 51 -11.55 14.94 -22.58
CA ARG A 51 -10.51 15.36 -23.53
C ARG A 51 -9.69 16.51 -22.95
N LEU A 52 -10.36 17.56 -22.45
CA LEU A 52 -9.67 18.69 -21.82
C LEU A 52 -8.87 18.24 -20.58
N ILE A 53 -9.43 17.33 -19.78
CA ILE A 53 -8.70 16.75 -18.64
C ILE A 53 -7.44 16.03 -19.11
N GLY A 54 -7.52 15.22 -20.17
CA GLY A 54 -6.37 14.54 -20.75
C GLY A 54 -5.30 15.49 -21.31
N GLU A 55 -5.71 16.64 -21.84
CA GLU A 55 -4.80 17.68 -22.35
C GLU A 55 -4.04 18.41 -21.23
N LEU A 56 -4.71 18.68 -20.10
CA LEU A 56 -4.13 19.39 -18.96
C LEU A 56 -3.31 18.48 -18.03
N LEU A 57 -3.60 17.18 -18.01
CA LEU A 57 -3.02 16.24 -17.06
C LEU A 57 -1.49 16.17 -17.08
N PRO A 58 -0.78 16.14 -18.24
CA PRO A 58 0.68 16.15 -18.25
C PRO A 58 1.27 17.39 -17.59
N ALA A 59 0.68 18.57 -17.80
CA ALA A 59 1.13 19.81 -17.18
C ALA A 59 0.83 19.84 -15.67
N ALA A 60 -0.34 19.34 -15.26
CA ALA A 60 -0.68 19.22 -13.85
C ALA A 60 0.26 18.26 -13.11
N LEU A 61 0.69 17.16 -13.73
CA LEU A 61 1.67 16.24 -13.15
C LEU A 61 3.08 16.85 -13.06
N ASP A 62 3.49 17.62 -14.08
CA ASP A 62 4.76 18.35 -14.06
C ASP A 62 4.83 19.38 -12.93
N GLU A 63 3.73 20.11 -12.68
CA GLU A 63 3.58 21.02 -11.53
C GLU A 63 3.70 20.30 -10.18
N MET A 64 3.37 19.01 -10.11
CA MET A 64 3.54 18.15 -8.94
C MET A 64 4.96 17.58 -8.81
N GLY A 65 5.87 17.92 -9.72
CA GLY A 65 7.22 17.34 -9.81
C GLY A 65 7.24 15.89 -10.29
N VAL A 66 6.14 15.41 -10.88
CA VAL A 66 6.01 14.05 -11.39
C VAL A 66 6.22 14.03 -12.89
N ARG A 67 7.32 13.42 -13.32
CA ARG A 67 7.53 13.12 -14.74
C ARG A 67 6.55 12.05 -15.19
N VAL A 68 6.09 12.14 -16.43
CA VAL A 68 5.33 11.05 -17.07
C VAL A 68 6.27 9.83 -17.21
N PRO A 69 5.93 8.68 -16.62
CA PRO A 69 6.76 7.48 -16.68
C PRO A 69 6.69 6.81 -18.06
N SER A 70 7.69 5.98 -18.38
CA SER A 70 7.57 5.00 -19.47
C SER A 70 6.52 3.93 -19.14
N ALA A 71 6.09 3.15 -20.13
CA ALA A 71 5.09 2.10 -19.92
C ALA A 71 5.58 1.02 -18.91
N ALA A 72 6.86 0.64 -18.98
CA ALA A 72 7.50 -0.26 -18.02
C ALA A 72 7.49 0.32 -16.59
N GLU A 73 7.94 1.57 -16.40
CA GLU A 73 7.96 2.23 -15.09
C GLU A 73 6.54 2.41 -14.50
N ALA A 74 5.56 2.68 -15.37
CA ALA A 74 4.16 2.77 -14.98
C ALA A 74 3.62 1.41 -14.50
N ALA A 75 3.95 0.34 -15.22
CA ALA A 75 3.57 -1.03 -14.83
C ALA A 75 4.19 -1.39 -13.47
N ASP A 76 5.47 -1.12 -13.27
CA ASP A 76 6.17 -1.38 -11.99
C ASP A 76 5.55 -0.62 -10.82
N THR A 77 5.20 0.66 -11.03
CA THR A 77 4.52 1.51 -10.03
C THR A 77 3.13 0.97 -9.68
N TRP A 78 2.38 0.54 -10.69
CA TRP A 78 1.07 -0.07 -10.50
C TRP A 78 1.16 -1.39 -9.73
N LEU A 79 2.13 -2.26 -10.08
CA LEU A 79 2.33 -3.50 -9.35
C LEU A 79 2.82 -3.26 -7.92
N ALA A 80 3.70 -2.28 -7.69
CA ALA A 80 4.11 -1.88 -6.34
C ALA A 80 2.90 -1.45 -5.50
N THR A 81 1.93 -0.75 -6.10
CA THR A 81 0.68 -0.39 -5.42
C THR A 81 -0.17 -1.61 -5.08
N LEU A 82 -0.29 -2.59 -5.98
CA LEU A 82 -0.99 -3.85 -5.67
C LEU A 82 -0.25 -4.67 -4.60
N ALA A 83 1.06 -4.78 -4.69
CA ALA A 83 1.90 -5.45 -3.71
C ALA A 83 1.78 -4.80 -2.33
N GLN A 84 1.75 -3.46 -2.26
CA GLN A 84 1.52 -2.74 -1.01
C GLN A 84 0.12 -3.02 -0.46
N ARG A 85 -0.91 -3.04 -1.31
CA ARG A 85 -2.28 -3.42 -0.89
C ARG A 85 -2.37 -4.86 -0.39
N LEU A 86 -1.58 -5.78 -0.93
CA LEU A 86 -1.46 -7.15 -0.42
C LEU A 86 -0.78 -7.16 0.96
N VAL A 87 0.30 -6.39 1.13
CA VAL A 87 1.00 -6.25 2.42
C VAL A 87 0.11 -5.60 3.48
N ASP A 88 -0.69 -4.62 3.09
CA ASP A 88 -1.70 -3.97 3.91
C ASP A 88 -2.94 -4.84 4.12
N GLY A 89 -2.96 -6.03 3.49
CA GLY A 89 -4.05 -7.00 3.51
C GLY A 89 -5.25 -6.62 2.63
N ALA A 90 -5.42 -5.36 2.23
CA ALA A 90 -6.56 -4.84 1.48
C ALA A 90 -6.99 -5.64 0.22
N ILE A 91 -6.13 -6.51 -0.30
CA ILE A 91 -6.44 -7.55 -1.29
C ILE A 91 -5.69 -8.85 -0.94
N ASP A 92 -6.21 -9.99 -1.34
CA ASP A 92 -5.55 -11.29 -1.18
C ASP A 92 -4.64 -11.66 -2.37
N GLU A 93 -3.87 -12.74 -2.24
CA GLU A 93 -2.86 -13.18 -3.22
C GLU A 93 -3.49 -13.58 -4.56
N ARG A 94 -4.68 -14.16 -4.50
CA ARG A 94 -5.44 -14.55 -5.67
C ARG A 94 -5.89 -13.31 -6.44
N THR A 95 -6.42 -12.30 -5.76
CA THR A 95 -6.80 -11.01 -6.33
C THR A 95 -5.60 -10.32 -7.00
N VAL A 96 -4.40 -10.39 -6.41
CA VAL A 96 -3.18 -9.87 -7.05
C VAL A 96 -2.90 -10.59 -8.36
N SER A 97 -2.87 -11.93 -8.32
CA SER A 97 -2.57 -12.76 -9.50
C SER A 97 -3.59 -12.54 -10.62
N GLU A 98 -4.88 -12.51 -10.29
CA GLU A 98 -5.97 -12.25 -11.24
C GLU A 98 -5.87 -10.86 -11.88
N ARG A 99 -5.57 -9.82 -11.08
CA ARG A 99 -5.42 -8.46 -11.62
C ARG A 99 -4.20 -8.32 -12.51
N VAL A 100 -3.09 -8.94 -12.14
CA VAL A 100 -1.87 -8.96 -12.97
C VAL A 100 -2.10 -9.76 -14.24
N SER A 101 -2.79 -10.89 -14.17
CA SER A 101 -3.16 -11.68 -15.34
C SER A 101 -4.06 -10.89 -16.30
N ALA A 102 -5.11 -10.24 -15.79
CA ALA A 102 -5.95 -9.37 -16.59
C ALA A 102 -5.14 -8.23 -17.24
N PHE A 103 -4.24 -7.61 -16.49
CA PHE A 103 -3.35 -6.56 -17.03
C PHE A 103 -2.43 -7.07 -18.15
N VAL A 104 -1.80 -8.23 -17.98
CA VAL A 104 -0.95 -8.86 -19.00
C VAL A 104 -1.76 -9.20 -20.26
N CYS A 105 -2.97 -9.72 -20.11
CA CYS A 105 -3.86 -10.03 -21.24
C CYS A 105 -4.33 -8.77 -21.97
N GLU A 106 -4.71 -7.71 -21.24
CA GLU A 106 -5.16 -6.43 -21.80
C GLU A 106 -4.03 -5.64 -22.48
N ARG A 107 -2.79 -5.82 -22.02
CA ARG A 107 -1.59 -5.10 -22.47
C ARG A 107 -0.58 -6.01 -23.15
N GLY A 108 -1.06 -7.08 -23.80
CA GLY A 108 -0.22 -8.06 -24.49
C GLY A 108 0.59 -7.48 -25.66
N ASP A 109 0.32 -6.23 -26.05
CA ASP A 109 1.10 -5.42 -27.00
C ASP A 109 2.39 -4.84 -26.41
N LEU A 110 2.50 -4.73 -25.09
CA LEU A 110 3.68 -4.21 -24.41
C LEU A 110 4.68 -5.35 -24.17
N ASP A 111 5.62 -5.56 -25.10
CA ASP A 111 6.72 -6.51 -24.88
C ASP A 111 7.55 -6.18 -23.63
N GLU A 112 7.59 -4.89 -23.27
CA GLU A 112 8.28 -4.38 -22.08
C GLU A 112 7.75 -4.92 -20.75
N ILE A 113 6.51 -5.42 -20.67
CA ILE A 113 5.96 -5.99 -19.40
C ILE A 113 6.08 -7.52 -19.33
N ARG A 114 6.62 -8.17 -20.38
CA ARG A 114 6.77 -9.63 -20.45
C ARG A 114 8.02 -10.12 -19.71
N HIS A 115 8.16 -9.72 -18.45
CA HIS A 115 9.21 -10.17 -17.55
C HIS A 115 8.66 -10.49 -16.16
N SER A 116 9.46 -11.17 -15.35
CA SER A 116 9.18 -11.33 -13.93
C SER A 116 9.15 -9.96 -13.24
N PRO A 117 8.21 -9.70 -12.32
CA PRO A 117 7.25 -10.64 -11.74
C PRO A 117 5.91 -10.80 -12.50
N PHE A 118 5.65 -10.03 -13.56
CA PHE A 118 4.36 -10.05 -14.27
C PHE A 118 4.06 -11.39 -14.92
N THR A 119 5.04 -11.98 -15.61
CA THR A 119 4.89 -13.31 -16.23
C THR A 119 4.60 -14.38 -15.19
N ASP A 120 5.27 -14.32 -14.05
CA ASP A 120 5.17 -15.33 -13.01
C ASP A 120 3.81 -15.24 -12.29
N LEU A 121 3.34 -14.01 -11.99
CA LEU A 121 2.03 -13.77 -11.42
C LEU A 121 0.88 -14.13 -12.37
N HIS A 122 1.07 -13.93 -13.69
CA HIS A 122 0.11 -14.38 -14.70
C HIS A 122 0.01 -15.90 -14.74
N VAL A 123 1.13 -16.62 -14.71
CA VAL A 123 1.12 -18.10 -14.65
C VAL A 123 0.46 -18.60 -13.37
N LEU A 124 0.76 -17.97 -12.21
CA LEU A 124 0.12 -18.33 -10.95
C LEU A 124 -1.40 -18.12 -10.99
N ALA A 125 -1.90 -17.12 -11.73
CA ALA A 125 -3.34 -16.90 -11.94
C ALA A 125 -4.04 -18.14 -12.51
N ASP A 126 -3.46 -18.74 -13.55
CA ASP A 126 -4.00 -19.93 -14.19
C ASP A 126 -3.94 -21.17 -13.29
N GLU A 127 -2.91 -21.27 -12.43
CA GLU A 127 -2.74 -22.37 -11.47
C GLU A 127 -3.78 -22.34 -10.34
N TRP A 128 -4.37 -21.19 -10.00
CA TRP A 128 -5.41 -21.09 -8.97
C TRP A 128 -6.75 -21.72 -9.37
N ASP A 129 -7.03 -21.81 -10.67
CA ASP A 129 -8.29 -22.32 -11.23
C ASP A 129 -8.20 -23.77 -11.66
N GLN A 130 -6.99 -24.26 -11.87
CA GLN A 130 -6.72 -25.66 -12.16
C GLN A 130 -6.55 -26.38 -10.82
N ASP A 131 -6.95 -27.66 -10.74
CA ASP A 131 -6.54 -28.55 -9.63
C ASP A 131 -5.03 -28.82 -9.76
N GLY A 132 -4.23 -27.77 -9.58
CA GLY A 132 -2.80 -27.75 -9.83
C GLY A 132 -2.04 -28.61 -8.83
N GLU A 133 -0.82 -28.99 -9.20
CA GLU A 133 0.05 -29.79 -8.34
C GLU A 133 0.41 -29.07 -7.02
N ARG A 134 0.38 -27.73 -7.04
CA ARG A 134 0.62 -26.86 -5.89
C ARG A 134 -0.69 -26.53 -5.17
N GLY A 135 -0.73 -26.74 -3.87
CA GLY A 135 -1.87 -26.34 -3.05
C GLY A 135 -1.96 -24.82 -2.86
N ASN A 136 -3.16 -24.30 -2.60
CA ASN A 136 -3.44 -22.86 -2.43
C ASN A 136 -2.47 -22.11 -1.51
N ARG A 137 -1.98 -22.77 -0.44
CA ARG A 137 -1.02 -22.17 0.49
C ARG A 137 0.34 -21.92 -0.16
N GLU A 138 0.77 -22.80 -1.06
CA GLU A 138 2.04 -22.65 -1.78
C GLU A 138 1.95 -21.52 -2.81
N LEU A 139 0.85 -21.48 -3.58
CA LEU A 139 0.57 -20.39 -4.52
C LEU A 139 0.54 -19.03 -3.80
N ALA A 140 -0.13 -18.94 -2.65
CA ALA A 140 -0.16 -17.72 -1.84
C ALA A 140 1.25 -17.27 -1.41
N ASN A 141 2.09 -18.20 -0.98
CA ASN A 141 3.46 -17.90 -0.59
C ASN A 141 4.31 -17.41 -1.78
N SER A 142 4.12 -17.96 -2.98
CA SER A 142 4.79 -17.50 -4.19
C SER A 142 4.40 -16.08 -4.56
N VAL A 143 3.10 -15.74 -4.53
CA VAL A 143 2.63 -14.37 -4.78
C VAL A 143 3.22 -13.38 -3.77
N ARG A 144 3.20 -13.72 -2.48
CA ARG A 144 3.79 -12.89 -1.42
C ARG A 144 5.28 -12.66 -1.64
N LEU A 145 6.02 -13.69 -2.04
CA LEU A 145 7.46 -13.60 -2.29
C LEU A 145 7.75 -12.67 -3.47
N LEU A 146 7.04 -12.85 -4.59
CA LEU A 146 7.19 -12.00 -5.78
C LEU A 146 6.85 -10.54 -5.47
N CYS A 147 5.76 -10.29 -4.73
CA CYS A 147 5.37 -8.93 -4.33
C CYS A 147 6.41 -8.28 -3.42
N ARG A 148 6.98 -9.02 -2.47
CA ARG A 148 8.02 -8.51 -1.56
C ARG A 148 9.34 -8.26 -2.29
N ASP A 149 9.74 -9.15 -3.18
CA ASP A 149 10.95 -8.99 -4.00
C ASP A 149 10.81 -7.75 -4.90
N HIS A 150 9.64 -7.57 -5.54
CA HIS A 150 9.32 -6.38 -6.33
C HIS A 150 9.44 -5.08 -5.51
N LEU A 151 8.79 -5.02 -4.34
CA LEU A 151 8.87 -3.86 -3.45
C LEU A 151 10.29 -3.57 -2.94
N SER A 152 11.17 -4.57 -2.90
CA SER A 152 12.57 -4.38 -2.52
C SER A 152 13.46 -3.82 -3.64
N ARG A 153 13.04 -3.99 -4.90
CA ARG A 153 13.77 -3.54 -6.11
C ARG A 153 13.31 -2.19 -6.62
N VAL A 154 12.02 -1.88 -6.50
CA VAL A 154 11.48 -0.57 -6.84
C VAL A 154 11.94 0.41 -5.76
N PRO A 155 12.86 1.36 -6.04
CA PRO A 155 13.17 2.40 -5.08
C PRO A 155 11.87 3.14 -4.79
N ALA A 156 11.58 3.40 -3.51
CA ALA A 156 10.47 4.28 -3.14
C ALA A 156 10.58 5.54 -4.01
N SER A 157 9.55 5.83 -4.81
CA SER A 157 9.55 6.99 -5.71
C SER A 157 10.03 8.23 -4.95
N PRO A 158 10.80 9.16 -5.57
CA PRO A 158 11.24 10.38 -4.90
C PRO A 158 10.10 11.30 -4.41
N GLY A 159 8.83 10.98 -4.69
CA GLY A 159 7.65 11.64 -4.12
C GLY A 159 6.97 10.87 -2.98
N GLY A 160 7.55 9.77 -2.51
CA GLY A 160 6.95 8.85 -1.56
C GLY A 160 7.94 8.31 -0.54
N ASP A 161 8.68 9.18 0.13
CA ASP A 161 9.30 8.82 1.40
C ASP A 161 8.18 8.65 2.46
N LEU A 162 7.51 7.49 2.44
CA LEU A 162 6.53 7.08 3.45
C LEU A 162 7.18 6.79 4.83
N THR A 163 8.51 6.86 4.91
CA THR A 163 9.26 6.93 6.16
C THR A 163 9.44 8.36 6.67
N SER A 164 9.07 9.38 5.88
CA SER A 164 9.11 10.80 6.26
C SER A 164 7.74 11.46 6.11
N LEU A 165 6.76 10.98 6.88
CA LEU A 165 5.70 11.85 7.36
C LEU A 165 5.74 11.80 8.87
N ALA A 166 6.22 12.89 9.47
CA ALA A 166 5.93 13.20 10.85
C ALA A 166 4.46 12.88 11.12
N HIS A 167 4.18 12.04 12.13
CA HIS A 167 2.80 11.67 12.49
C HIS A 167 2.14 12.86 13.19
N GLY A 168 1.80 13.92 12.43
CA GLY A 168 1.34 15.20 12.94
C GLY A 168 -0.02 15.15 13.62
N SER A 169 -0.93 14.27 13.18
CA SER A 169 -2.28 14.13 13.75
C SER A 169 -2.48 12.82 14.52
N ALA A 170 -3.38 12.85 15.52
CA ALA A 170 -3.75 11.67 16.31
C ALA A 170 -4.38 10.56 15.44
N ALA A 171 -5.14 10.93 14.40
CA ALA A 171 -5.75 9.97 13.49
C ALA A 171 -4.70 9.18 12.67
N GLN A 172 -3.63 9.85 12.23
CA GLN A 172 -2.53 9.19 11.51
C GLN A 172 -1.75 8.23 12.41
N ARG A 173 -1.53 8.60 13.68
CA ARG A 173 -0.89 7.70 14.67
C ARG A 173 -1.73 6.46 14.93
N THR A 174 -3.04 6.62 15.13
CA THR A 174 -3.99 5.51 15.31
C THR A 174 -4.00 4.58 14.09
N ALA A 175 -4.13 5.14 12.88
CA ALA A 175 -4.17 4.35 11.66
C ALA A 175 -2.84 3.63 11.38
N GLY A 176 -1.69 4.29 11.62
CA GLY A 176 -0.38 3.68 11.48
C GLY A 176 -0.16 2.54 12.47
N LEU A 177 -0.54 2.73 13.73
CA LEU A 177 -0.44 1.68 14.73
C LEU A 177 -1.36 0.49 14.45
N ARG A 178 -2.60 0.75 14.01
CA ARG A 178 -3.53 -0.30 13.59
C ARG A 178 -2.92 -1.16 12.47
N ARG A 179 -2.31 -0.52 11.46
CA ARG A 179 -1.61 -1.24 10.38
C ARG A 179 -0.47 -2.11 10.90
N LEU A 180 0.33 -1.61 11.84
CA LEU A 180 1.42 -2.40 12.43
C LEU A 180 0.90 -3.62 13.18
N LEU A 181 -0.16 -3.47 13.97
CA LEU A 181 -0.76 -4.57 14.74
C LEU A 181 -1.41 -5.62 13.82
N ASN A 182 -2.19 -5.18 12.83
CA ASN A 182 -2.81 -6.08 11.86
C ASN A 182 -1.77 -6.81 11.01
N ALA A 183 -0.63 -6.16 10.68
CA ALA A 183 0.46 -6.80 9.96
C ALA A 183 1.27 -7.78 10.82
N TRP A 184 1.22 -7.65 12.14
CA TRP A 184 1.83 -8.60 13.05
C TRP A 184 0.95 -9.84 13.23
N ASP A 185 -0.37 -9.66 13.30
CA ASP A 185 -1.38 -10.72 13.33
C ASP A 185 -1.04 -11.90 14.26
N PHE A 186 -0.69 -11.60 15.52
CA PHE A 186 -0.22 -12.62 16.45
C PHE A 186 -1.30 -13.64 16.85
N ILE A 187 -2.58 -13.34 16.62
CA ILE A 187 -3.70 -14.27 16.85
C ILE A 187 -3.91 -15.17 15.62
N GLY A 188 -3.49 -14.74 14.43
CA GLY A 188 -3.61 -15.49 13.18
C GLY A 188 -5.04 -15.60 12.65
N VAL A 189 -5.92 -14.68 13.06
CA VAL A 189 -7.36 -14.67 12.73
C VAL A 189 -7.77 -13.42 11.97
N HIS A 190 -6.83 -12.54 11.62
CA HIS A 190 -7.15 -11.28 10.98
C HIS A 190 -7.84 -11.50 9.62
N ASP A 191 -9.14 -11.18 9.57
CA ASP A 191 -9.96 -11.09 8.37
C ASP A 191 -10.44 -9.65 8.19
N LEU A 192 -10.02 -9.01 7.10
CA LEU A 192 -10.33 -7.61 6.79
C LEU A 192 -11.80 -7.34 6.49
N ARG A 193 -12.59 -8.39 6.26
CA ARG A 193 -14.03 -8.29 6.02
C ARG A 193 -14.85 -8.47 7.29
N ALA A 194 -14.27 -9.07 8.33
CA ALA A 194 -15.01 -9.43 9.54
C ALA A 194 -14.54 -8.66 10.78
N ASN A 195 -13.21 -8.55 11.01
CA ASN A 195 -12.69 -8.16 12.32
C ASN A 195 -11.45 -7.23 12.19
N VAL A 196 -11.66 -6.01 11.66
CA VAL A 196 -10.59 -5.01 11.46
C VAL A 196 -10.16 -4.32 12.77
N ASP A 197 -10.92 -4.51 13.84
CA ASP A 197 -10.82 -3.87 15.14
C ASP A 197 -10.30 -4.82 16.25
N GLU A 198 -9.93 -6.06 15.95
CA GLU A 198 -9.49 -7.05 16.95
C GLU A 198 -8.34 -6.55 17.83
N TYR A 199 -7.45 -5.78 17.24
CA TYR A 199 -6.27 -5.24 17.89
C TYR A 199 -6.46 -3.79 18.38
N ASP A 200 -7.65 -3.19 18.21
CA ASP A 200 -7.91 -1.80 18.59
C ASP A 200 -7.76 -1.56 20.08
N CYS A 201 -8.02 -2.58 20.90
CA CYS A 201 -7.83 -2.52 22.34
C CYS A 201 -6.37 -2.24 22.74
N LEU A 202 -5.40 -2.58 21.88
CA LEU A 202 -3.98 -2.32 22.10
C LEU A 202 -3.53 -0.93 21.64
N ILE A 203 -4.30 -0.25 20.79
CA ILE A 203 -3.90 1.01 20.15
C ILE A 203 -3.70 2.11 21.19
N ALA A 204 -4.74 2.45 21.95
CA ALA A 204 -4.67 3.56 22.91
C ALA A 204 -3.61 3.32 24.02
N PRO A 205 -3.50 2.12 24.62
CA PRO A 205 -2.44 1.84 25.60
C PRO A 205 -1.02 1.90 25.06
N LEU A 206 -0.79 1.51 23.80
CA LEU A 206 0.52 1.58 23.15
C LEU A 206 0.88 3.02 22.79
N LEU A 207 -0.05 3.81 22.24
CA LEU A 207 0.18 5.23 21.95
C LEU A 207 0.48 6.03 23.23
N SER A 208 -0.21 5.72 24.33
CA SER A 208 0.07 6.34 25.64
C SER A 208 1.50 6.05 26.11
N ARG A 209 1.95 4.79 26.00
CA ARG A 209 3.31 4.38 26.37
C ARG A 209 4.38 5.02 25.48
N LEU A 210 4.16 5.05 24.17
CA LEU A 210 5.07 5.70 23.23
C LEU A 210 5.19 7.21 23.51
N SER A 211 4.07 7.87 23.79
CA SER A 211 4.04 9.30 24.15
C SER A 211 4.73 9.58 25.49
N ALA A 212 4.76 8.60 26.40
CA ALA A 212 5.47 8.67 27.67
C ALA A 212 6.97 8.28 27.57
N GLY A 213 7.46 7.93 26.37
CA GLY A 213 8.87 7.57 26.14
C GLY A 213 9.23 6.13 26.54
N ALA A 214 8.27 5.20 26.51
CA ALA A 214 8.51 3.79 26.82
C ALA A 214 9.57 3.16 25.89
N GLY A 215 10.45 2.34 26.47
CA GLY A 215 11.48 1.63 25.73
C GLY A 215 11.02 0.29 25.17
N ALA A 216 11.89 -0.39 24.41
CA ALA A 216 11.56 -1.66 23.76
C ALA A 216 11.21 -2.76 24.78
N GLY A 217 11.88 -2.74 25.94
CA GLY A 217 11.60 -3.63 27.06
C GLY A 217 10.18 -3.44 27.60
N ASP A 218 9.79 -2.20 27.90
CA ASP A 218 8.48 -1.87 28.44
C ASP A 218 7.35 -2.26 27.48
N LEU A 219 7.53 -1.96 26.19
CA LEU A 219 6.58 -2.31 25.14
C LEU A 219 6.45 -3.83 24.98
N SER A 220 7.58 -4.56 24.92
CA SER A 220 7.55 -6.03 24.80
C SER A 220 6.95 -6.70 26.04
N GLY A 221 7.23 -6.18 27.24
CA GLY A 221 6.67 -6.68 28.49
C GLY A 221 5.17 -6.45 28.59
N TYR A 222 4.71 -5.25 28.19
CA TYR A 222 3.27 -4.96 28.09
C TYR A 222 2.58 -5.91 27.10
N LEU A 223 3.10 -6.04 25.89
CA LEU A 223 2.51 -6.91 24.87
C LEU A 223 2.46 -8.37 25.33
N ALA A 224 3.54 -8.90 25.91
CA ALA A 224 3.56 -10.26 26.44
C ALA A 224 2.53 -10.46 27.58
N ALA A 225 2.35 -9.46 28.44
CA ALA A 225 1.37 -9.51 29.53
C ALA A 225 -0.07 -9.45 29.00
N GLU A 226 -0.37 -8.56 28.05
CA GLU A 226 -1.70 -8.45 27.44
C GLU A 226 -2.08 -9.68 26.63
N ILE A 227 -1.16 -10.17 25.80
CA ILE A 227 -1.40 -11.37 24.98
C ILE A 227 -1.73 -12.58 25.88
N ARG A 228 -1.03 -12.70 27.00
CA ARG A 228 -1.30 -13.75 27.99
C ARG A 228 -2.59 -13.52 28.77
N GLY A 229 -2.80 -12.31 29.28
CA GLY A 229 -3.89 -12.01 30.20
C GLY A 229 -5.23 -11.76 29.50
N HIS A 230 -5.21 -10.95 28.45
CA HIS A 230 -6.39 -10.50 27.74
C HIS A 230 -6.79 -11.47 26.62
N PHE A 231 -5.82 -12.00 25.87
CA PHE A 231 -6.08 -12.92 24.75
C PHE A 231 -5.96 -14.40 25.14
N GLY A 232 -5.41 -14.71 26.32
CA GLY A 232 -5.24 -16.10 26.77
C GLY A 232 -4.19 -16.89 25.98
N MET A 233 -3.30 -16.21 25.26
CA MET A 233 -2.32 -16.80 24.35
C MET A 233 -0.88 -16.63 24.83
N THR A 234 0.05 -17.38 24.26
CA THR A 234 1.49 -17.13 24.44
C THR A 234 2.17 -16.93 23.10
N VAL A 235 2.80 -15.77 22.96
CA VAL A 235 3.64 -15.42 21.81
C VAL A 235 5.10 -15.41 22.28
N GLY A 236 6.03 -15.77 21.40
CA GLY A 236 7.44 -15.89 21.75
C GLY A 236 8.05 -14.55 22.18
N ASP A 237 8.90 -14.58 23.22
CA ASP A 237 9.63 -13.40 23.70
C ASP A 237 10.48 -12.71 22.61
N VAL A 238 11.00 -13.50 21.67
CA VAL A 238 11.79 -12.97 20.53
C VAL A 238 10.89 -12.16 19.60
N GLU A 239 9.66 -12.62 19.41
CA GLU A 239 8.68 -12.03 18.51
C GLU A 239 8.11 -10.73 19.07
N THR A 240 7.69 -10.73 20.33
CA THR A 240 7.20 -9.51 21.02
C THR A 240 8.28 -8.43 21.08
N ARG A 241 9.56 -8.80 21.29
CA ARG A 241 10.69 -7.85 21.23
C ARG A 241 11.00 -7.37 19.81
N ALA A 242 10.84 -8.21 18.79
CA ALA A 242 11.00 -7.80 17.41
C ALA A 242 9.93 -6.76 17.03
N PHE A 243 8.68 -7.02 17.40
CA PHE A 243 7.58 -6.08 17.17
C PHE A 243 7.76 -4.77 17.96
N ALA A 244 8.16 -4.83 19.23
CA ALA A 244 8.44 -3.64 20.03
C ALA A 244 9.54 -2.74 19.42
N ARG A 245 10.60 -3.33 18.85
CA ARG A 245 11.64 -2.57 18.14
C ARG A 245 11.11 -1.92 16.86
N ARG A 246 10.29 -2.64 16.10
CA ARG A 246 9.61 -2.11 14.91
C ARG A 246 8.70 -0.94 15.27
N LEU A 247 7.97 -1.04 16.38
CA LEU A 247 7.09 0.01 16.89
C LEU A 247 7.87 1.28 17.25
N LEU A 248 9.03 1.15 17.89
CA LEU A 248 9.90 2.29 18.22
C LEU A 248 10.55 2.92 16.98
N ALA A 249 11.01 2.10 16.04
CA ALA A 249 11.55 2.60 14.77
C ALA A 249 10.50 3.41 14.01
N TRP A 250 9.25 2.93 13.99
CA TRP A 250 8.11 3.65 13.41
C TRP A 250 7.78 4.94 14.18
N TRP A 251 7.82 4.92 15.51
CA TRP A 251 7.52 6.09 16.34
C TRP A 251 8.57 7.20 16.21
N GLY A 252 9.85 6.84 16.14
CA GLY A 252 10.97 7.77 16.03
C GLY A 252 11.23 8.31 14.62
N ALA A 253 10.55 7.76 13.60
CA ALA A 253 10.64 8.23 12.22
C ALA A 253 9.75 9.45 11.93
N GLY A 254 9.08 10.01 12.95
CA GLY A 254 8.18 11.15 12.78
C GLY A 254 8.28 12.24 13.85
#